data_AF-A0A951AYV9-F1
#
_entry.id   AF-A0A951AYV9-F1
#
_cell.length_a   1.000
_cell.length_b   1.000
_cell.length_c   1.000
_cell.angle_alpha   90.00
_cell.angle_beta   90.00
_cell.angle_gamma   90.00
#
_symmetry.space_group_name_H-M   'P 1'
#
loop_
_entity.id
_entity.type
_entity.pdbx_description
1 polymer ?
#
loop_
_entity_poly.entity_id
_entity_poly.type
_entity_poly.pdbx_seq_one_letter_code
_entity_poly.pdbx_strand_id
1 'polypeptide(L)'
;MSWLTEYVRPKIRTLFSSREVPENLWDQCPECQQMTFHADLQKNLKVCPHCGHHLRVSALDRLGWTFDEGSWTRIELPKVPADPLRFRDSKKYPDRLKEARDKTHHDDALLVAHG
;
A
#
# COMPACT_ATOMS: atom_id res chain seq x y z
N MET A 1 -44.26 35.26 -3.54
CA MET A 1 -44.03 34.08 -2.67
C MET A 1 -42.75 33.39 -3.16
N SER A 2 -41.61 33.83 -2.63
CA SER A 2 -40.31 33.24 -2.92
C SER A 2 -40.16 31.97 -2.07
N TRP A 3 -40.00 30.83 -2.71
CA TRP A 3 -39.96 29.50 -2.07
C TRP A 3 -38.52 29.01 -1.79
N LEU A 4 -37.52 29.85 -2.05
CA LEU A 4 -36.15 29.63 -1.58
C LEU A 4 -36.01 30.22 -0.18
N THR A 5 -36.54 29.49 0.80
CA THR A 5 -36.10 29.63 2.18
C THR A 5 -34.64 29.18 2.23
N GLU A 6 -33.74 30.09 2.60
CA GLU A 6 -32.32 29.84 2.85
C GLU A 6 -32.13 28.67 3.83
N TYR A 7 -32.01 27.45 3.30
CA TYR A 7 -31.45 26.34 4.06
C TYR A 7 -29.93 26.44 3.96
N VAL A 8 -29.37 27.41 4.68
CA VAL A 8 -27.92 27.50 4.88
C VAL A 8 -27.52 26.23 5.63
N ARG A 9 -26.89 25.29 4.92
CA ARG A 9 -26.30 24.10 5.54
C ARG A 9 -25.38 24.58 6.68
N PRO A 10 -25.46 24.00 7.89
CA PRO A 10 -24.58 24.40 8.97
C PRO A 10 -23.13 24.17 8.51
N LYS A 11 -22.34 25.24 8.47
CA LYS A 11 -20.90 25.15 8.21
C LYS A 11 -20.28 24.32 9.33
N ILE A 12 -19.97 23.07 9.04
CA ILE A 12 -19.18 22.24 9.94
C ILE A 12 -17.80 22.91 10.05
N ARG A 13 -17.51 23.45 11.22
CA ARG A 13 -16.21 24.01 11.59
C ARG A 13 -15.20 22.86 11.67
N THR A 14 -14.51 22.54 10.59
CA THR A 14 -13.30 21.70 10.64
C THR A 14 -12.12 22.54 11.10
N LEU A 15 -12.12 22.83 12.40
CA LEU A 15 -10.96 23.37 13.10
C LEU A 15 -10.01 22.19 13.35
N PHE A 16 -8.89 22.19 12.61
CA PHE A 16 -7.69 21.36 12.84
C PHE A 16 -7.79 19.87 12.50
N SER A 17 -7.66 19.56 11.22
CA SER A 17 -6.83 18.47 10.70
C SER A 17 -6.84 18.60 9.18
N SER A 18 -5.77 19.13 8.59
CA SER A 18 -5.48 18.84 7.20
C SER A 18 -5.13 17.35 7.14
N ARG A 19 -6.17 16.50 7.08
CA ARG A 19 -5.96 15.12 6.66
C ARG A 19 -5.52 15.27 5.22
N GLU A 20 -4.24 15.05 4.95
CA GLU A 20 -3.71 14.96 3.60
C GLU A 20 -4.53 13.87 2.91
N VAL A 21 -5.53 14.29 2.13
CA VAL A 21 -6.34 13.37 1.34
C VAL A 21 -5.42 12.91 0.22
N PRO A 22 -5.09 11.62 0.12
CA PRO A 22 -4.27 11.12 -0.97
C PRO A 22 -4.93 11.51 -2.30
N GLU A 23 -4.14 11.99 -3.26
CA GLU A 23 -4.66 12.50 -4.55
C GLU A 23 -5.48 11.46 -5.32
N ASN A 24 -5.22 10.17 -5.08
CA ASN A 24 -5.97 9.05 -5.65
C ASN A 24 -6.61 8.23 -4.53
N LEU A 25 -7.94 8.14 -4.53
CA LEU A 25 -8.74 7.34 -3.59
C LEU A 25 -9.19 5.99 -4.16
N TRP A 26 -8.82 5.72 -5.41
CA TRP A 26 -9.36 4.62 -6.21
C TRP A 26 -8.24 3.80 -6.84
N ASP A 27 -8.39 2.49 -6.79
CA ASP A 27 -7.59 1.49 -7.50
C ASP A 27 -8.42 0.87 -8.63
N GLN A 28 -7.83 0.73 -9.81
CA GLN A 28 -8.43 -0.04 -10.89
C GLN A 28 -8.07 -1.53 -10.75
N CYS A 29 -9.06 -2.42 -10.78
CA CYS A 29 -8.81 -3.85 -10.81
C CYS A 29 -8.20 -4.26 -12.16
N PRO A 30 -7.06 -5.00 -12.21
CA PRO A 30 -6.45 -5.42 -13.46
C PRO A 30 -7.29 -6.46 -14.23
N GLU A 31 -8.16 -7.20 -13.53
CA GLU A 31 -8.98 -8.27 -14.12
C GLU A 31 -10.29 -7.73 -14.72
N CYS A 32 -11.12 -7.07 -13.90
CA CYS A 32 -12.44 -6.60 -14.33
C CYS A 32 -12.49 -5.11 -14.70
N GLN A 33 -11.36 -4.38 -14.58
CA GLN A 33 -11.21 -2.96 -14.88
C GLN A 33 -12.11 -2.01 -14.06
N GLN A 34 -12.84 -2.53 -13.08
CA GLN A 34 -13.69 -1.75 -12.20
C GLN A 34 -12.85 -0.91 -11.23
N MET A 35 -13.27 0.33 -11.02
CA MET A 35 -12.69 1.23 -10.03
C MET A 35 -13.21 0.88 -8.64
N THR A 36 -12.29 0.67 -7.70
CA THR A 36 -12.58 0.27 -6.32
C THR A 36 -11.91 1.23 -5.35
N PHE A 37 -12.61 1.57 -4.27
CA PHE A 37 -12.10 2.51 -3.29
C PHE A 37 -11.02 1.84 -2.41
N HIS A 38 -9.94 2.56 -2.08
CA HIS A 38 -8.84 1.97 -1.30
C HIS A 38 -9.31 1.39 0.05
N ALA A 39 -10.24 2.07 0.74
CA ALA A 39 -10.74 1.60 2.03
C ALA A 39 -11.53 0.28 1.92
N ASP A 40 -12.26 0.08 0.83
CA ASP A 40 -13.00 -1.17 0.60
C ASP A 40 -12.04 -2.31 0.28
N LEU A 41 -11.02 -2.04 -0.54
CA LEU A 41 -9.95 -3.00 -0.79
C LEU A 41 -9.17 -3.35 0.48
N GLN A 42 -8.86 -2.38 1.35
CA GLN A 42 -8.17 -2.64 2.61
C GLN A 42 -9.01 -3.53 3.54
N LYS A 43 -10.32 -3.23 3.68
CA LYS A 43 -11.25 -4.06 4.46
C LYS A 43 -11.36 -5.48 3.91
N ASN A 44 -11.30 -5.63 2.59
CA ASN A 44 -11.41 -6.92 1.91
C ASN A 44 -10.05 -7.58 1.60
N LEU A 45 -9.00 -7.24 2.35
CA LEU A 45 -7.66 -7.85 2.23
C LEU A 45 -7.09 -7.84 0.79
N LYS A 46 -7.31 -6.72 0.09
CA LYS A 46 -6.94 -6.48 -1.32
C LYS A 46 -7.56 -7.49 -2.30
N VAL A 47 -8.73 -8.04 -1.98
CA VAL A 47 -9.54 -8.83 -2.93
C VAL A 47 -10.58 -7.91 -3.57
N CYS A 48 -10.71 -7.96 -4.90
CA CYS A 48 -11.71 -7.18 -5.62
C CYS A 48 -13.12 -7.64 -5.23
N PRO A 49 -13.99 -6.75 -4.73
CA PRO A 49 -15.36 -7.12 -4.33
C PRO A 49 -16.26 -7.48 -5.52
N HIS A 50 -15.89 -7.10 -6.75
CA HIS A 50 -16.70 -7.34 -7.94
C HIS A 50 -16.41 -8.68 -8.62
N CYS A 51 -15.14 -9.10 -8.70
CA CYS A 51 -14.73 -10.30 -9.42
C CYS A 51 -13.95 -11.32 -8.59
N GLY A 52 -13.62 -11.02 -7.33
CA GLY A 52 -12.83 -11.90 -6.48
C GLY A 52 -11.34 -11.98 -6.83
N HIS A 53 -10.84 -11.18 -7.78
CA HIS A 53 -9.43 -11.15 -8.11
C HIS A 53 -8.58 -10.65 -6.94
N HIS A 54 -7.45 -11.31 -6.67
CA HIS A 54 -6.51 -10.92 -5.61
C HIS A 54 -5.50 -9.90 -6.14
N LEU A 55 -5.60 -8.65 -5.67
CA LEU A 55 -4.63 -7.61 -6.01
C LEU A 55 -3.31 -7.83 -5.28
N ARG A 56 -2.27 -7.13 -5.72
CA ARG A 56 -0.95 -7.15 -5.06
C ARG A 56 -1.04 -6.60 -3.64
N VAL A 57 -0.33 -7.26 -2.73
CA VAL A 57 -0.26 -6.94 -1.30
C VAL A 57 1.20 -6.76 -0.91
N SER A 58 1.49 -5.84 0.01
CA SER A 58 2.84 -5.70 0.56
C SER A 58 3.17 -6.82 1.56
N ALA A 59 4.46 -7.09 1.77
CA ALA A 59 4.86 -8.09 2.78
C ALA A 59 4.35 -7.70 4.19
N LEU A 60 4.41 -6.41 4.54
CA LEU A 60 3.97 -5.89 5.83
C LEU A 60 2.46 -6.08 6.04
N ASP A 61 1.64 -5.73 5.05
CA ASP A 61 0.18 -5.93 5.12
C ASP A 61 -0.13 -7.41 5.37
N ARG A 62 0.55 -8.30 4.63
CA ARG A 62 0.34 -9.75 4.75
C ARG A 62 0.71 -10.28 6.13
N LEU A 63 1.78 -9.80 6.75
CA LEU A 63 2.14 -10.17 8.12
C LEU A 63 1.06 -9.71 9.10
N GLY A 64 0.57 -8.47 8.95
CA GLY A 64 -0.51 -7.93 9.77
C GLY A 64 -1.82 -8.72 9.67
N TRP A 65 -2.09 -9.37 8.53
CA TRP A 65 -3.28 -10.21 8.35
C TRP A 65 -3.10 -11.67 8.78
N THR A 66 -1.86 -12.15 8.86
CA THR A 66 -1.56 -13.57 9.10
C THR A 66 -1.35 -13.85 10.59
N PHE A 67 -0.70 -12.94 11.30
CA PHE A 67 -0.45 -13.08 12.73
C PHE A 67 -1.62 -12.60 13.57
N ASP A 68 -1.85 -13.27 14.70
CA ASP A 68 -2.91 -12.92 15.63
C ASP A 68 -2.73 -11.49 16.14
N GLU A 69 -3.81 -10.71 16.08
CA GLU A 69 -3.83 -9.28 16.43
C GLU A 69 -2.81 -8.42 15.63
N GLY A 70 -2.26 -8.95 14.53
CA GLY A 70 -1.18 -8.33 13.79
C GLY A 70 0.15 -8.25 14.56
N SER A 71 0.32 -9.05 15.61
CA SER A 71 1.51 -9.06 16.46
C SER A 71 2.59 -9.96 15.88
N TRP A 72 3.72 -9.39 15.49
CA TRP A 72 4.87 -10.12 14.97
C TRP A 72 6.18 -9.38 15.28
N THR A 73 7.26 -10.13 15.36
CA THR A 73 8.62 -9.64 15.58
C THR A 73 9.46 -9.93 14.34
N ARG A 74 10.11 -8.90 13.78
CA ARG A 74 10.99 -9.04 12.62
C ARG A 74 12.22 -9.88 12.97
N ILE A 75 12.58 -10.79 12.08
CA ILE A 75 13.86 -11.51 12.14
C ILE A 75 14.88 -10.75 11.29
N GLU A 76 15.99 -10.37 11.90
CA GLU A 76 17.12 -9.77 11.17
C GLU A 76 17.84 -10.83 10.35
N LEU A 77 18.08 -10.53 9.07
CA LEU A 77 18.80 -11.40 8.16
C LEU A 77 20.27 -10.99 8.05
N PRO A 78 21.20 -11.95 7.91
CA PRO A 78 22.61 -11.63 7.71
C PRO A 78 22.80 -10.86 6.39
N LYS A 79 23.68 -9.86 6.41
CA LYS A 79 24.04 -9.10 5.21
C LYS A 79 24.89 -9.98 4.28
N VAL A 80 24.46 -10.09 3.02
CA VAL A 80 25.21 -10.80 1.97
C VAL A 80 25.97 -9.80 1.09
N PRO A 81 27.08 -10.22 0.44
CA PRO A 81 27.75 -9.41 -0.57
C PRO A 81 26.77 -9.01 -1.67
N ALA A 82 26.61 -7.70 -1.90
CA ALA A 82 25.57 -7.20 -2.78
C ALA A 82 25.81 -7.50 -4.27
N ASP A 83 27.05 -7.59 -4.73
CA ASP A 83 27.35 -7.86 -6.15
C ASP A 83 28.67 -8.65 -6.30
N PRO A 84 28.67 -9.96 -5.97
CA PRO A 84 29.87 -10.78 -6.06
C PRO A 84 30.33 -11.01 -7.51
N LEU A 85 29.41 -10.91 -8.47
CA LEU A 85 29.68 -11.15 -9.89
C LEU A 85 30.03 -9.88 -10.67
N ARG A 86 29.93 -8.69 -10.04
CA ARG A 86 30.05 -7.39 -10.71
C ARG A 86 29.12 -7.30 -11.91
N PHE A 87 27.90 -7.79 -11.74
CA PHE A 87 26.98 -8.04 -12.83
C PHE A 87 26.46 -6.75 -13.45
N ARG A 88 26.35 -6.75 -14.78
CA ARG A 88 25.84 -5.61 -15.54
C ARG A 88 25.00 -6.11 -16.71
N ASP A 89 23.79 -5.57 -16.80
CA ASP A 89 22.94 -5.68 -17.97
C ASP A 89 22.79 -4.29 -18.63
N SER A 90 21.58 -3.86 -18.97
CA SER A 90 21.30 -2.47 -19.36
C SER A 90 21.61 -1.45 -18.25
N LYS A 91 21.54 -1.85 -16.97
CA LYS A 91 21.95 -1.08 -15.79
C LYS A 91 22.98 -1.89 -14.98
N LYS A 92 23.75 -1.23 -14.11
CA LYS A 92 24.60 -1.97 -13.16
C LYS A 92 23.70 -2.57 -12.08
N TYR A 93 24.01 -3.78 -11.61
CA TYR A 93 23.21 -4.44 -10.58
C TYR A 93 23.07 -3.61 -9.28
N PRO A 94 24.12 -2.94 -8.76
CA PRO A 94 24.00 -2.07 -7.59
C PRO A 94 23.00 -0.91 -7.78
N ASP A 95 22.91 -0.36 -9.00
CA ASP A 95 21.97 0.74 -9.30
C ASP A 95 20.52 0.22 -9.27
N ARG A 96 20.28 -1.00 -9.75
CA ARG A 96 18.97 -1.66 -9.66
C ARG A 96 18.58 -1.95 -8.21
N LEU A 97 19.52 -2.42 -7.40
CA LEU A 97 19.29 -2.65 -5.97
C LEU A 97 18.91 -1.36 -5.25
N LYS A 98 19.61 -0.26 -5.54
CA LYS A 98 19.29 1.05 -4.98
C LYS A 98 17.89 1.51 -5.38
N GLU A 99 17.56 1.47 -6.67
CA GLU A 99 16.24 1.86 -7.19
C GLU A 99 15.11 1.01 -6.56
N ALA A 100 15.32 -0.30 -6.41
CA ALA A 100 14.36 -1.18 -5.76
C ALA A 100 14.16 -0.82 -4.29
N ARG A 101 15.24 -0.62 -3.52
CA ARG A 101 15.21 -0.24 -2.10
C ARG A 101 14.54 1.12 -1.89
N ASP A 102 14.81 2.08 -2.76
CA ASP A 102 14.18 3.41 -2.71
C ASP A 102 12.68 3.33 -2.97
N LYS A 103 12.24 2.42 -3.86
CA LYS A 103 10.84 2.21 -4.19
C LYS A 103 10.06 1.40 -3.14
N THR A 104 10.69 0.39 -2.54
CA THR A 104 10.02 -0.53 -1.61
C THR A 104 10.24 -0.20 -0.15
N HIS A 105 11.25 0.61 0.16
CA HIS A 105 11.74 0.86 1.52
C HIS A 105 12.13 -0.44 2.26
N HIS A 106 12.55 -1.47 1.52
CA HIS A 106 13.00 -2.75 2.04
C HIS A 106 14.37 -3.12 1.49
N ASP A 107 15.21 -3.73 2.32
CA ASP A 107 16.58 -4.12 1.93
C ASP A 107 16.61 -5.19 0.83
N ASP A 108 15.61 -6.07 0.83
CA ASP A 108 15.47 -7.23 -0.05
C ASP A 108 13.97 -7.53 -0.33
N ALA A 109 13.71 -8.48 -1.22
CA ALA A 109 12.37 -8.95 -1.60
C ALA A 109 11.73 -9.90 -0.57
N LEU A 110 12.47 -10.28 0.47
CA LEU A 110 12.02 -11.17 1.55
C LEU A 110 11.93 -10.41 2.87
N LEU A 111 10.84 -10.63 3.61
CA LEU A 111 10.70 -10.23 5.00
C LEU A 111 10.38 -11.46 5.83
N VAL A 112 11.12 -11.65 6.92
CA VAL A 112 10.97 -12.79 7.83
C VAL A 112 10.57 -12.25 9.19
N ALA A 113 9.58 -12.89 9.81
CA ALA A 113 9.07 -12.55 11.13
C ALA A 113 8.59 -13.81 11.86
N HIS A 114 8.53 -13.73 13.18
CA HIS A 114 7.90 -14.73 14.05
C HIS A 114 6.87 -14.06 14.96
N GLY A 115 5.89 -14.82 15.42
CA GLY A 115 4.77 -14.38 16.26
C GLY A 115 3.97 -15.58 16.71
#